data_AF-A0A6J5YBG7-F1
#
_entry.id   AF-A0A6J5YBG7-F1
#
_cell.length_a   1.000
_cell.length_b   1.000
_cell.length_c   1.000
_cell.angle_alpha   90.00
_cell.angle_beta   90.00
_cell.angle_gamma   90.00
#
_symmetry.space_group_name_H-M   'P 1'
#
loop_
_entity.id
_entity.type
_entity.pdbx_description
1 polymer ?
#
loop_
_entity_poly.entity_id
_entity_poly.type
_entity_poly.pdbx_seq_one_letter_code
_entity_poly.pdbx_strand_id
1 'polypeptide(L)'
;MRCETLIPTEPHLRVTTTLCVVVLAELEIYCSRPHAPTRRVALGESELPCDPAPGFGGILLGGVVAHHVSSIDPEMLPDLRHLTRELEDGRRIAQPRLRHRLQVDTIGLSASTHRLVGEGEVLAFEFDDKGAPEQQVLGAVYAAGQLDGAQRRSVMSTLRRAMDWAGPIGADLIASLSGMRAGSMLSRTALENPTAWALDRLGFAGTGASALVPGSTPPAKEVQRRYREMLRAVHPDHGASVDDAAQRIAEITEARRILTGR
;
A
#
# COMPACT_ATOMS: atom_id res chain seq x y z
N MET A 1 32.13 -64.43 -4.41
CA MET A 1 32.30 -63.17 -5.15
C MET A 1 30.95 -62.70 -5.66
N ARG A 2 30.28 -61.81 -4.93
CA ARG A 2 29.12 -61.04 -5.43
C ARG A 2 29.46 -59.56 -5.17
N CYS A 3 29.53 -58.77 -6.23
CA CYS A 3 29.68 -57.32 -6.13
C CYS A 3 28.27 -56.73 -5.98
N GLU A 4 27.95 -56.20 -4.80
CA GLU A 4 26.81 -55.30 -4.61
C GLU A 4 27.24 -53.89 -4.98
N THR A 5 26.56 -53.32 -5.98
CA THR A 5 26.78 -51.94 -6.42
C THR A 5 25.93 -51.02 -5.55
N LEU A 6 26.58 -50.25 -4.67
CA LEU A 6 25.99 -49.14 -3.93
C LEU A 6 25.72 -47.98 -4.91
N ILE A 7 24.46 -47.69 -5.17
CA ILE A 7 24.04 -46.43 -5.81
C ILE A 7 23.96 -45.37 -4.70
N PRO A 8 24.73 -44.27 -4.76
CA PRO A 8 24.55 -43.17 -3.83
C PRO A 8 23.28 -42.39 -4.18
N THR A 9 22.32 -42.38 -3.27
CA THR A 9 21.15 -41.51 -3.29
C THR A 9 21.61 -40.06 -3.12
N GLU A 10 21.43 -39.24 -4.15
CA GLU A 10 21.66 -37.80 -4.06
C GLU A 10 20.70 -37.17 -3.04
N PRO A 11 21.17 -36.33 -2.11
CA PRO A 11 20.29 -35.57 -1.24
C PRO A 11 19.63 -34.48 -2.08
N HIS A 12 18.29 -34.54 -2.19
CA HIS A 12 17.47 -33.46 -2.70
C HIS A 12 17.83 -32.16 -1.97
N LEU A 13 18.51 -31.27 -2.70
CA LEU A 13 18.79 -29.91 -2.27
C LEU A 13 17.42 -29.22 -2.10
N ARG A 14 16.93 -29.12 -0.86
CA ARG A 14 15.82 -28.22 -0.55
C ARG A 14 16.34 -26.82 -0.76
N VAL A 15 16.03 -26.24 -1.92
CA VAL A 15 16.16 -24.80 -2.14
C VAL A 15 15.14 -24.16 -1.21
N THR A 16 15.57 -23.80 -0.01
CA THR A 16 14.82 -22.86 0.82
C THR A 16 14.95 -21.53 0.11
N THR A 17 13.96 -21.18 -0.71
CA THR A 17 13.80 -19.84 -1.26
C THR A 17 13.59 -18.90 -0.10
N THR A 18 14.67 -18.29 0.41
CA THR A 18 14.56 -17.15 1.31
C THR A 18 13.91 -16.02 0.51
N LEU A 19 12.62 -15.78 0.73
CA LEU A 19 11.95 -14.60 0.22
C LEU A 19 12.67 -13.39 0.83
N CYS A 20 13.26 -12.55 -0.03
CA CYS A 20 13.91 -11.33 0.40
C CYS A 20 12.82 -10.31 0.74
N VAL A 21 12.75 -9.90 2.01
CA VAL A 21 11.86 -8.84 2.48
C VAL A 21 12.46 -7.50 2.04
N VAL A 22 11.69 -6.69 1.32
CA VAL A 22 12.09 -5.35 0.86
C VAL A 22 11.22 -4.30 1.54
N VAL A 23 11.84 -3.24 2.07
CA VAL A 23 11.10 -2.08 2.61
C VAL A 23 10.64 -1.21 1.44
N LEU A 24 9.33 -0.97 1.34
CA LEU A 24 8.68 -0.23 0.26
C LEU A 24 8.26 1.18 0.66
N ALA A 25 8.02 1.38 1.96
CA ALA A 25 7.83 2.68 2.58
C ALA A 25 8.18 2.57 4.07
N GLU A 26 8.65 3.67 4.64
CA GLU A 26 9.01 3.78 6.05
C GLU A 26 8.58 5.13 6.63
N LEU A 27 8.10 5.12 7.87
CA LEU A 27 7.74 6.30 8.65
C LEU A 27 8.31 6.16 10.06
N GLU A 28 9.17 7.10 10.46
CA GLU A 28 9.63 7.22 11.84
C GLU A 28 8.89 8.35 12.57
N ILE A 29 8.37 8.04 13.76
CA ILE A 29 7.67 8.97 14.64
C ILE A 29 8.35 8.95 16.00
N TYR A 30 8.68 10.14 16.51
CA TYR A 30 9.20 10.31 17.86
C TYR A 30 8.07 10.67 18.81
N CYS A 31 7.88 9.82 19.82
CA CYS A 31 6.80 9.94 20.80
C CYS A 31 7.36 10.28 22.19
N SER A 32 6.71 11.21 22.90
CA SER A 32 6.90 11.34 24.34
C SER A 32 6.52 10.05 25.07
N ARG A 33 7.28 9.70 26.11
CA ARG A 33 7.02 8.51 26.93
C ARG A 33 5.70 8.66 27.73
N PRO A 34 5.00 7.57 28.08
CA PRO A 34 3.70 7.63 28.76
C PRO A 34 3.65 8.48 30.04
N HIS A 35 4.74 8.54 30.80
CA HIS A 35 4.84 9.30 32.06
C HIS A 35 5.62 10.62 31.92
N ALA A 36 5.87 11.08 30.69
CA ALA A 36 6.50 12.37 30.48
C ALA A 36 5.53 13.51 30.86
N PRO A 37 6.01 14.57 31.53
CA PRO A 37 5.15 15.72 31.87
C PRO A 37 4.68 16.49 30.64
N THR A 38 5.32 16.30 29.49
CA THR A 38 4.99 16.96 28.21
C THR A 38 4.56 15.95 27.16
N ARG A 39 3.42 16.21 26.52
CA ARG A 39 2.86 15.41 25.43
C ARG A 39 3.33 15.95 24.08
N ARG A 40 4.28 15.25 23.45
CA ARG A 40 5.03 15.74 22.29
C ARG A 40 5.10 14.70 21.19
N VAL A 41 5.06 15.15 19.95
CA VAL A 41 5.27 14.33 18.75
C VAL A 41 6.26 15.05 17.83
N ALA A 42 7.17 14.32 17.22
CA ALA A 42 8.05 14.82 16.17
C ALA A 42 8.13 13.78 15.04
N LEU A 43 8.41 14.25 13.82
CA LEU A 43 8.64 13.38 12.67
C LEU A 43 10.14 13.08 12.58
N GLY A 44 10.47 11.82 12.34
CA GLY A 44 11.82 11.35 12.07
C GLY A 44 12.12 11.24 10.59
N GLU A 45 12.98 10.29 10.24
CA GLU A 45 13.20 9.92 8.83
C GLU A 45 11.94 9.30 8.22
N SER A 46 11.72 9.52 6.93
CA SER A 46 10.55 9.00 6.22
C SER A 46 10.87 8.82 4.75
N GLU A 47 10.59 7.62 4.23
CA GLU A 47 10.64 7.29 2.81
C GLU A 47 9.23 6.90 2.38
N LEU A 48 8.52 7.83 1.73
CA LEU A 48 7.09 7.70 1.44
C LEU A 48 6.81 7.83 -0.07
N PRO A 49 7.13 6.81 -0.90
CA PRO A 49 6.83 6.83 -2.33
C PRO A 49 5.31 6.91 -2.56
N CYS A 50 4.83 8.05 -3.06
CA CYS A 50 3.40 8.33 -3.23
C CYS A 50 2.97 8.42 -4.71
N ASP A 51 3.85 8.10 -5.66
CA ASP A 51 3.54 8.10 -7.10
C ASP A 51 3.60 6.67 -7.67
N PRO A 52 2.54 6.20 -8.37
CA PRO A 52 1.24 6.85 -8.52
C PRO A 52 0.45 6.86 -7.22
N ALA A 53 -0.33 7.93 -6.99
CA ALA A 53 -1.07 8.10 -5.74
C ALA A 53 -2.13 7.00 -5.53
N PRO A 54 -2.27 6.44 -4.30
CA PRO A 54 -1.64 6.89 -3.06
C PRO A 54 -0.20 6.36 -2.83
N GLY A 55 0.29 5.46 -3.68
CA GLY A 55 1.60 4.82 -3.55
C GLY A 55 1.78 4.01 -2.27
N PHE A 56 2.97 3.46 -2.08
CA PHE A 56 3.33 2.73 -0.86
C PHE A 56 3.33 3.62 0.38
N GLY A 57 3.78 4.87 0.24
CA GLY A 57 3.75 5.86 1.30
C GLY A 57 2.32 6.12 1.80
N GLY A 58 1.38 6.42 0.90
CA GLY A 58 -0.02 6.65 1.30
C GLY A 58 -0.72 5.42 1.87
N ILE A 59 -0.36 4.22 1.39
CA ILE A 59 -0.84 2.95 1.97
C ILE A 59 -0.29 2.78 3.39
N LEU A 60 1.00 3.01 3.62
CA LEU A 60 1.62 2.95 4.95
C LEU A 60 0.96 3.94 5.92
N LEU A 61 0.86 5.21 5.52
CA LEU A 61 0.26 6.24 6.38
C LEU A 61 -1.20 5.90 6.72
N GLY A 62 -1.98 5.40 5.76
CA GLY A 62 -3.33 4.91 6.00
C GLY A 62 -3.35 3.68 6.92
N GLY A 63 -2.39 2.77 6.77
CA GLY A 63 -2.18 1.61 7.65
C GLY A 63 -2.00 2.01 9.11
N VAL A 64 -1.08 2.94 9.38
CA VAL A 64 -0.82 3.47 10.72
C VAL A 64 -2.09 4.11 11.32
N VAL A 65 -2.84 4.87 10.52
CA VAL A 65 -4.11 5.45 10.95
C VAL A 65 -5.13 4.37 11.32
N ALA A 66 -5.38 3.40 10.44
CA ALA A 66 -6.36 2.35 10.68
C ALA A 66 -5.98 1.46 11.88
N HIS A 67 -4.70 1.17 12.08
CA HIS A 67 -4.19 0.35 13.19
C HIS A 67 -4.45 1.02 14.55
N HIS A 68 -4.27 2.33 14.67
CA HIS A 68 -4.33 3.03 15.95
C HIS A 68 -5.65 3.78 16.23
N VAL A 69 -6.45 4.12 15.21
CA VAL A 69 -7.62 5.01 15.37
C VAL A 69 -8.67 4.48 16.35
N SER A 70 -8.84 3.16 16.43
CA SER A 70 -9.80 2.51 17.35
C SER A 70 -9.41 2.66 18.82
N SER A 71 -8.14 2.96 19.10
CA SER A 71 -7.61 3.18 20.45
C SER A 71 -7.61 4.67 20.86
N ILE A 72 -8.05 5.56 19.97
CA ILE A 72 -8.20 6.99 20.25
C ILE A 72 -9.57 7.26 20.87
N ASP A 73 -9.61 8.16 21.85
CA ASP A 73 -10.86 8.68 22.42
C ASP A 73 -11.81 9.16 21.30
N PRO A 74 -13.04 8.60 21.19
CA PRO A 74 -13.99 8.98 20.15
C PRO A 74 -14.30 10.49 20.10
N GLU A 75 -14.20 11.21 21.23
CA GLU A 75 -14.40 12.66 21.27
C GLU A 75 -13.33 13.44 20.48
N MET A 76 -12.15 12.84 20.26
CA MET A 76 -11.05 13.45 19.50
C MET A 76 -11.13 13.19 17.99
N LEU A 77 -11.95 12.24 17.54
CA LEU A 77 -12.04 11.88 16.11
C LEU A 77 -12.57 13.02 15.22
N PRO A 78 -13.55 13.86 15.63
CA PRO A 78 -13.94 15.02 14.85
C PRO A 78 -12.79 16.01 14.63
N ASP A 79 -11.97 16.23 15.67
CA ASP A 79 -10.81 17.11 15.62
C ASP A 79 -9.71 16.55 14.69
N LEU A 80 -9.47 15.24 14.74
CA LEU A 80 -8.58 14.56 13.82
C LEU A 80 -9.04 14.72 12.36
N ARG A 81 -10.33 14.49 12.08
CA ARG A 81 -10.89 14.68 10.72
C ARG A 81 -10.77 16.12 10.25
N HIS A 82 -10.98 17.09 11.13
CA HIS A 82 -10.76 18.50 10.82
C HIS A 82 -9.30 18.77 10.45
N LEU A 83 -8.36 18.25 11.26
CA LEU A 83 -6.92 18.40 11.01
C LEU A 83 -6.50 17.90 9.62
N THR A 84 -7.04 16.76 9.17
CA THR A 84 -6.72 16.26 7.82
C THR A 84 -7.11 17.23 6.71
N ARG A 85 -8.23 17.96 6.87
CA ARG A 85 -8.68 18.96 5.89
C ARG A 85 -7.84 20.23 5.94
N GLU A 86 -7.49 20.69 7.14
CA GLU A 86 -6.63 21.86 7.29
C GLU A 86 -5.24 21.64 6.68
N LEU A 87 -4.64 20.46 6.91
CA LEU A 87 -3.35 20.10 6.31
C LEU A 87 -3.47 19.88 4.80
N GLU A 88 -4.55 19.27 4.31
CA GLU A 88 -4.82 19.14 2.88
C GLU A 88 -4.79 20.51 2.17
N ASP A 89 -5.49 21.48 2.75
CA ASP A 89 -5.54 22.88 2.31
C ASP A 89 -4.20 23.62 2.47
N GLY A 90 -3.20 23.03 3.14
CA GLY A 90 -1.92 23.67 3.44
C GLY A 90 -2.00 24.79 4.47
N ARG A 91 -3.00 24.76 5.36
CA ARG A 91 -3.18 25.77 6.41
C ARG A 91 -2.12 25.62 7.49
N ARG A 92 -1.82 26.74 8.16
CA ARG A 92 -1.05 26.73 9.40
C ARG A 92 -1.90 26.15 10.52
N ILE A 93 -1.40 25.10 11.18
CA ILE A 93 -2.13 24.39 12.23
C ILE A 93 -1.86 25.00 13.60
N ALA A 94 -2.93 25.37 14.31
CA ALA A 94 -2.85 25.73 15.72
C ALA A 94 -2.50 24.49 16.56
N GLN A 95 -1.61 24.65 17.53
CA GLN A 95 -1.13 23.56 18.40
C GLN A 95 -1.57 23.83 19.85
N PRO A 96 -1.87 22.80 20.64
CA PRO A 96 -1.74 21.35 20.36
C PRO A 96 -2.92 20.76 19.57
N ARG A 97 -2.75 19.56 19.00
CA ARG A 97 -3.82 18.74 18.40
C ARG A 97 -3.88 17.39 19.10
N LEU A 98 -5.08 16.85 19.34
CA LEU A 98 -5.28 15.61 20.11
C LEU A 98 -4.46 15.60 21.43
N ARG A 99 -4.38 16.75 22.12
CA ARG A 99 -3.60 16.96 23.35
C ARG A 99 -2.07 16.81 23.22
N HIS A 100 -1.54 16.71 22.00
CA HIS A 100 -0.10 16.59 21.73
C HIS A 100 0.39 17.78 20.89
N ARG A 101 1.63 18.21 21.17
CA ARG A 101 2.28 19.30 20.44
C ARG A 101 3.28 18.72 19.43
N LEU A 102 3.15 19.13 18.16
CA LEU A 102 4.17 18.90 17.15
C LEU A 102 5.43 19.74 17.42
N GLN A 103 6.60 19.12 17.35
CA GLN A 103 7.91 19.78 17.46
C GLN A 103 8.91 19.21 16.47
N VAL A 104 10.06 19.87 16.33
CA VAL A 104 11.17 19.43 15.46
C VAL A 104 12.21 18.63 16.26
N ASP A 105 12.47 19.01 17.51
CA ASP A 105 13.45 18.35 18.36
C ASP A 105 12.97 16.96 18.83
N THR A 106 13.89 15.99 18.83
CA THR A 106 13.65 14.59 19.22
C THR A 106 14.22 14.25 20.61
N ILE A 107 14.91 15.18 21.27
CA ILE A 107 15.53 14.94 22.58
C ILE A 107 14.50 14.50 23.62
N GLY A 108 14.76 13.33 24.22
CA GLY A 108 13.91 12.74 25.25
C GLY A 108 12.62 12.10 24.72
N LEU A 109 12.47 11.98 23.40
CA LEU A 109 11.43 11.19 22.76
C LEU A 109 11.95 9.78 22.43
N SER A 110 11.04 8.84 22.21
CA SER A 110 11.34 7.49 21.74
C SER A 110 10.87 7.32 20.30
N ALA A 111 11.73 6.80 19.44
CA ALA A 111 11.38 6.47 18.06
C ALA A 111 10.46 5.25 17.98
N SER A 112 9.48 5.32 17.07
CA SER A 112 8.56 4.28 16.65
C SER A 112 8.59 4.27 15.12
N THR A 113 8.92 3.14 14.52
CA THR A 113 9.10 3.02 13.06
C THR A 113 8.04 2.09 12.49
N HIS A 114 7.33 2.57 11.48
CA HIS A 114 6.34 1.80 10.74
C HIS A 114 6.82 1.56 9.33
N ARG A 115 6.55 0.38 8.79
CA ARG A 115 6.95 0.00 7.42
C ARG A 115 5.84 -0.67 6.67
N LEU A 116 5.86 -0.48 5.36
CA LEU A 116 5.23 -1.37 4.42
C LEU A 116 6.33 -2.19 3.76
N VAL A 117 6.27 -3.50 3.89
CA VAL A 117 7.28 -4.42 3.34
C VAL A 117 6.68 -5.30 2.26
N GLY A 118 7.52 -5.72 1.33
CA GLY A 118 7.19 -6.69 0.28
C GLY A 118 7.95 -7.99 0.49
N GLU A 119 7.22 -9.11 0.55
CA GLU A 119 7.76 -10.47 0.48
C GLU A 119 7.37 -11.09 -0.86
N GLY A 120 8.24 -10.93 -1.85
CA GLY A 120 7.90 -11.25 -3.24
C GLY A 120 6.81 -10.30 -3.77
N GLU A 121 5.61 -10.83 -4.00
CA GLU A 121 4.45 -10.06 -4.45
C GLU A 121 3.48 -9.69 -3.33
N VAL A 122 3.64 -10.28 -2.14
CA VAL A 122 2.78 -10.04 -0.98
C VAL A 122 3.26 -8.80 -0.23
N LEU A 123 2.31 -7.99 0.22
CA LEU A 123 2.56 -6.79 1.00
C LEU A 123 2.11 -7.00 2.44
N ALA A 124 2.91 -6.53 3.38
CA ALA A 124 2.60 -6.59 4.80
C ALA A 124 2.98 -5.28 5.51
N PHE A 125 2.23 -4.96 6.56
CA PHE A 125 2.59 -3.87 7.46
C PHE A 125 3.46 -4.41 8.59
N GLU A 126 4.49 -3.64 8.96
CA GLU A 126 5.21 -3.79 10.21
C GLU A 126 4.97 -2.52 11.02
N PHE A 127 4.25 -2.62 12.14
CA PHE A 127 3.97 -1.49 13.02
C PHE A 127 4.77 -1.60 14.32
N ASP A 128 5.20 -0.45 14.84
CA ASP A 128 5.81 -0.33 16.16
C ASP A 128 4.84 0.35 17.13
N ASP A 129 4.45 -0.35 18.19
CA ASP A 129 3.45 0.12 19.15
C ASP A 129 4.02 1.03 20.27
N LYS A 130 5.24 1.55 20.13
CA LYS A 130 5.82 2.52 21.08
C LYS A 130 5.11 3.88 21.03
N GLY A 131 4.58 4.34 22.15
CA GLY A 131 3.96 5.67 22.25
C GLY A 131 2.43 5.61 22.24
N ALA A 132 1.78 6.74 22.46
CA ALA A 132 0.32 6.81 22.50
C ALA A 132 -0.29 6.75 21.09
N PRO A 133 -1.47 6.14 20.90
CA PRO A 133 -2.11 6.03 19.59
C PRO A 133 -2.37 7.39 18.94
N GLU A 134 -2.66 8.43 19.72
CA GLU A 134 -2.82 9.79 19.19
C GLU A 134 -1.52 10.32 18.56
N GLN A 135 -0.35 9.98 19.12
CA GLN A 135 0.94 10.40 18.59
C GLN A 135 1.24 9.70 17.26
N GLN A 136 0.90 8.42 17.15
CA GLN A 136 1.09 7.63 15.94
C GLN A 136 0.23 8.17 14.79
N VAL A 137 -1.06 8.38 15.07
CA VAL A 137 -1.98 8.95 14.09
C VAL A 137 -1.60 10.38 13.72
N LEU A 138 -1.18 11.22 14.69
CA LEU A 138 -0.67 12.56 14.38
C LEU A 138 0.59 12.52 13.53
N GLY A 139 1.53 11.61 13.80
CA GLY A 139 2.73 11.44 13.01
C GLY A 139 2.40 11.12 11.55
N ALA A 140 1.51 10.14 11.31
CA ALA A 140 1.06 9.81 9.97
C ALA A 140 0.36 10.98 9.25
N VAL A 141 -0.52 11.71 9.95
CA VAL A 141 -1.25 12.85 9.40
C VAL A 141 -0.33 14.04 9.10
N TYR A 142 0.63 14.36 9.97
CA TYR A 142 1.60 15.41 9.72
C TYR A 142 2.59 15.05 8.62
N ALA A 143 3.02 13.77 8.52
CA ALA A 143 3.85 13.29 7.42
C ALA A 143 3.13 13.45 6.07
N ALA A 144 1.84 13.08 5.99
CA ALA A 144 1.02 13.35 4.81
C ALA A 144 0.92 14.86 4.49
N GLY A 145 0.88 15.70 5.53
CA GLY A 145 0.85 17.15 5.40
C GLY A 145 2.11 17.75 4.73
N GLN A 146 3.25 17.07 4.78
CA GLN A 146 4.51 17.51 4.16
C GLN A 146 4.62 17.16 2.66
N LEU A 147 3.72 16.31 2.15
CA LEU A 147 3.71 15.93 0.73
C LEU A 147 3.36 17.12 -0.18
N ASP A 148 3.69 16.98 -1.47
CA ASP A 148 3.29 17.95 -2.49
C ASP A 148 1.76 18.07 -2.59
N GLY A 149 1.26 19.16 -3.18
CA GLY A 149 -0.17 19.44 -3.18
C GLY A 149 -1.05 18.36 -3.84
N ALA A 150 -0.57 17.65 -4.85
CA ALA A 150 -1.35 16.62 -5.55
C ALA A 150 -1.38 15.32 -4.75
N GLN A 151 -0.21 14.85 -4.32
CA GLN A 151 -0.05 13.67 -3.47
C GLN A 151 -0.73 13.87 -2.13
N ARG A 152 -0.55 15.03 -1.49
CA ARG A 152 -1.17 15.38 -0.20
C ARG A 152 -2.68 15.25 -0.23
N ARG A 153 -3.36 15.78 -1.25
CA ARG A 153 -4.83 15.63 -1.39
C ARG A 153 -5.26 14.17 -1.50
N SER A 154 -4.57 13.40 -2.35
CA SER A 154 -4.87 11.98 -2.55
C SER A 154 -4.65 11.18 -1.26
N VAL A 155 -3.50 11.36 -0.62
CA VAL A 155 -3.14 10.67 0.62
C VAL A 155 -4.06 11.06 1.77
N MET A 156 -4.40 12.34 1.94
CA MET A 156 -5.37 12.79 2.96
C MET A 156 -6.75 12.14 2.76
N SER A 157 -7.19 11.97 1.51
CA SER A 157 -8.40 11.20 1.20
C SER A 157 -8.28 9.74 1.61
N THR A 158 -7.11 9.12 1.40
CA THR A 158 -6.81 7.76 1.87
C THR A 158 -6.79 7.66 3.40
N LEU A 159 -6.20 8.62 4.12
CA LEU A 159 -6.21 8.64 5.59
C LEU A 159 -7.64 8.74 6.14
N ARG A 160 -8.50 9.53 5.48
CA ARG A 160 -9.92 9.61 5.87
C ARG A 160 -10.67 8.30 5.70
N ARG A 161 -10.41 7.57 4.60
CA ARG A 161 -10.96 6.22 4.43
C ARG A 161 -10.41 5.24 5.47
N ALA A 162 -9.13 5.35 5.83
CA ALA A 162 -8.51 4.52 6.85
C ALA A 162 -9.13 4.73 8.24
N MET A 163 -9.50 5.97 8.59
CA MET A 163 -10.21 6.26 9.85
C MET A 163 -11.56 5.55 9.97
N ASP A 164 -12.18 5.18 8.85
CA ASP A 164 -13.47 4.50 8.79
C ASP A 164 -13.33 2.98 8.56
N TRP A 165 -12.10 2.46 8.56
CA TRP A 165 -11.86 1.04 8.34
C TRP A 165 -12.33 0.19 9.53
N ALA A 166 -13.16 -0.82 9.25
CA ALA A 166 -13.70 -1.74 10.25
C ALA A 166 -13.27 -3.21 10.02
N GLY A 167 -12.50 -3.47 8.96
CA GLY A 167 -12.02 -4.81 8.62
C GLY A 167 -10.72 -5.18 9.32
N PRO A 168 -10.16 -6.37 9.02
CA PRO A 168 -8.84 -6.76 9.53
C PRO A 168 -7.73 -5.84 8.99
N ILE A 169 -6.70 -5.64 9.80
CA ILE A 169 -5.47 -4.97 9.38
C ILE A 169 -4.62 -5.98 8.59
N GLY A 170 -4.24 -5.65 7.34
CA GLY A 170 -3.52 -6.55 6.45
C GLY A 170 -3.92 -6.38 5.00
N ALA A 171 -3.98 -7.49 4.24
CA ALA A 171 -4.23 -7.49 2.80
C ALA A 171 -5.54 -6.75 2.40
N ASP A 172 -6.63 -6.95 3.15
CA ASP A 172 -7.92 -6.29 2.86
C ASP A 172 -7.85 -4.77 3.02
N LEU A 173 -7.11 -4.30 4.05
CA LEU A 173 -6.86 -2.88 4.24
C LEU A 173 -5.99 -2.34 3.11
N ILE A 174 -4.91 -3.04 2.73
CA ILE A 174 -4.05 -2.64 1.61
C ILE A 174 -4.88 -2.54 0.32
N ALA A 175 -5.81 -3.46 0.09
CA ALA A 175 -6.73 -3.45 -1.07
C ALA A 175 -7.59 -2.19 -1.05
N SER A 176 -8.24 -1.95 0.07
CA SER A 176 -9.09 -0.78 0.28
C SER A 176 -8.31 0.52 0.06
N LEU A 177 -7.14 0.66 0.67
CA LEU A 177 -6.35 1.89 0.62
C LEU A 177 -5.74 2.14 -0.76
N SER A 178 -5.26 1.10 -1.45
CA SER A 178 -4.69 1.23 -2.80
C SER A 178 -5.68 1.75 -3.85
N GLY A 179 -6.98 1.63 -3.60
CA GLY A 179 -8.02 1.97 -4.58
C GLY A 179 -8.20 0.93 -5.69
N MET A 180 -7.52 -0.22 -5.59
CA MET A 180 -7.83 -1.40 -6.41
C MET A 180 -9.16 -2.03 -5.94
N ARG A 181 -9.90 -2.65 -6.87
CA ARG A 181 -11.18 -3.29 -6.54
C ARG A 181 -10.98 -4.56 -5.70
N ALA A 182 -11.91 -4.79 -4.77
CA ALA A 182 -12.02 -6.03 -4.03
C ALA A 182 -12.08 -7.24 -4.99
N GLY A 183 -11.25 -8.25 -4.75
CA GLY A 183 -11.14 -9.45 -5.58
C GLY A 183 -10.06 -9.42 -6.67
N SER A 184 -9.40 -8.29 -6.92
CA SER A 184 -8.12 -8.29 -7.66
C SER A 184 -7.02 -8.72 -6.71
N MET A 185 -6.08 -9.57 -7.15
CA MET A 185 -4.84 -9.75 -6.39
C MET A 185 -4.12 -8.41 -6.46
N LEU A 186 -3.90 -7.82 -5.29
CA LEU A 186 -2.90 -6.78 -5.18
C LEU A 186 -1.55 -7.48 -5.22
N SER A 187 -0.72 -7.07 -6.16
CA SER A 187 0.65 -7.51 -6.18
C SER A 187 1.54 -6.29 -6.08
N ARG A 188 2.71 -6.45 -5.46
CA ARG A 188 3.72 -5.39 -5.36
C ARG A 188 3.99 -4.71 -6.71
N THR A 189 4.16 -5.50 -7.77
CA THR A 189 4.40 -4.97 -9.13
C THR A 189 3.23 -4.15 -9.67
N ALA A 190 1.98 -4.52 -9.33
CA ALA A 190 0.80 -3.75 -9.70
C ALA A 190 0.75 -2.36 -9.04
N LEU A 191 1.33 -2.20 -7.85
CA LEU A 191 1.39 -0.90 -7.17
C LEU A 191 2.61 -0.07 -7.56
N GLU A 192 3.75 -0.71 -7.78
CA GLU A 192 4.97 -0.04 -8.26
C GLU A 192 4.76 0.62 -9.62
N ASN A 193 4.14 -0.11 -10.55
CA ASN A 193 3.86 0.41 -11.88
C ASN A 193 2.52 -0.15 -12.40
N PRO A 194 1.39 0.47 -12.01
CA PRO A 194 0.06 0.00 -12.39
C PRO A 194 -0.14 -0.07 -13.90
N THR A 195 0.42 0.90 -14.64
CA THR A 195 0.31 0.95 -16.10
C THR A 195 1.07 -0.20 -16.76
N ALA A 196 2.32 -0.46 -16.36
CA ALA A 196 3.10 -1.58 -16.90
C ALA A 196 2.46 -2.91 -16.56
N TRP A 197 1.98 -3.08 -15.32
CA TRP A 197 1.22 -4.26 -14.92
C TRP A 197 -0.04 -4.44 -15.78
N ALA A 198 -0.83 -3.38 -16.01
CA ALA A 198 -2.04 -3.47 -16.81
C ALA A 198 -1.77 -3.82 -18.29
N LEU A 199 -0.67 -3.30 -18.85
CA LEU A 199 -0.22 -3.65 -20.20
C LEU A 199 0.16 -5.13 -20.30
N ASP A 200 0.91 -5.64 -19.32
CA ASP A 200 1.27 -7.05 -19.24
C ASP A 200 0.02 -7.94 -19.11
N ARG A 201 -0.88 -7.62 -18.17
CA ARG A 201 -2.12 -8.40 -17.97
C ARG A 201 -3.05 -8.43 -19.16
N LEU A 202 -3.07 -7.39 -19.99
CA LEU A 202 -3.85 -7.38 -21.24
C LEU A 202 -3.08 -7.92 -22.46
N GLY A 203 -1.88 -8.47 -22.26
CA GLY A 203 -1.08 -9.09 -23.33
C GLY A 203 -0.43 -8.10 -24.30
N PHE A 204 -0.29 -6.83 -23.90
CA PHE A 204 0.42 -5.82 -24.68
C PHE A 204 1.94 -5.93 -24.53
N ALA A 205 2.45 -6.61 -23.50
CA ALA A 205 3.88 -6.73 -23.24
C ALA A 205 4.66 -7.65 -24.22
N GLY A 206 3.97 -8.51 -24.99
CA GLY A 206 4.61 -9.50 -25.87
C GLY A 206 3.97 -9.70 -27.24
N THR A 207 2.90 -8.98 -27.58
CA THR A 207 2.38 -8.99 -28.95
C THR A 207 3.25 -8.09 -29.81
N GLY A 208 3.53 -8.46 -31.06
CA GLY A 208 4.31 -7.67 -32.04
C GLY A 208 3.73 -6.29 -32.39
N ALA A 209 2.95 -5.66 -31.51
CA ALA A 209 2.74 -4.22 -31.41
C ALA A 209 4.05 -3.51 -31.02
N SER A 210 5.11 -3.74 -31.79
CA SER A 210 6.34 -2.94 -31.88
C SER A 210 6.05 -1.59 -32.58
N ALA A 211 4.94 -0.95 -32.20
CA ALA A 211 4.49 0.33 -32.74
C ALA A 211 3.99 1.29 -31.65
N LEU A 212 3.93 0.85 -30.40
CA LEU A 212 3.74 1.75 -29.27
C LEU A 212 5.12 2.21 -28.81
N VAL A 213 5.36 3.52 -28.86
CA VAL A 213 6.53 4.16 -28.26
C VAL A 213 6.60 3.74 -26.79
N PRO A 214 7.78 3.41 -26.23
CA PRO A 214 7.93 3.18 -24.79
C PRO A 214 7.25 4.29 -24.00
N GLY A 215 6.28 3.94 -23.14
CA GLY A 215 5.46 4.90 -22.39
C GLY A 215 4.17 5.37 -23.07
N SER A 216 3.80 4.85 -24.26
CA SER A 216 2.52 5.16 -24.90
C SER A 216 1.43 4.15 -24.55
N THR A 217 0.29 4.65 -24.07
CA THR A 217 -0.89 3.83 -23.76
C THR A 217 -1.63 3.47 -25.05
N PRO A 218 -2.07 2.20 -25.25
CA PRO A 218 -2.89 1.82 -26.39
C PRO A 218 -4.20 2.63 -26.44
N PRO A 219 -4.75 2.91 -27.64
CA PRO A 219 -6.02 3.62 -27.75
C PRO A 219 -7.14 2.82 -27.07
N ALA A 220 -8.09 3.51 -26.43
CA ALA A 220 -9.15 2.88 -25.62
C ALA A 220 -9.94 1.79 -26.38
N LYS A 221 -10.15 1.96 -27.69
CA LYS A 221 -10.80 0.96 -28.55
C LYS A 221 -10.04 -0.36 -28.59
N GLU A 222 -8.71 -0.30 -28.62
CA GLU A 222 -7.84 -1.46 -28.65
C GLU A 222 -7.80 -2.15 -27.28
N VAL A 223 -7.73 -1.39 -26.19
CA VAL A 223 -7.86 -1.92 -24.83
C VAL A 223 -9.17 -2.68 -24.65
N GLN A 224 -10.30 -2.11 -25.11
CA GLN A 224 -11.60 -2.77 -25.06
C GLN A 224 -11.68 -4.05 -25.91
N ARG A 225 -11.03 -4.05 -27.08
CA ARG A 225 -10.95 -5.24 -27.94
C ARG A 225 -10.21 -6.37 -27.23
N ARG A 226 -9.00 -6.10 -26.70
CA ARG A 226 -8.20 -7.09 -25.97
C ARG A 226 -8.88 -7.58 -24.69
N TYR A 227 -9.49 -6.68 -23.93
CA TYR A 227 -10.29 -7.05 -22.76
C TYR A 227 -11.38 -8.08 -23.11
N ARG A 228 -12.15 -7.86 -24.18
CA ARG A 228 -13.20 -8.80 -24.62
C ARG A 228 -12.63 -10.13 -25.11
N GLU A 229 -11.50 -10.11 -25.82
CA GLU A 229 -10.82 -11.33 -26.29
C GLU A 229 -10.39 -12.20 -25.10
N MET A 230 -9.74 -11.61 -24.10
CA MET A 230 -9.30 -12.35 -22.92
C MET A 230 -10.43 -12.76 -21.99
N LEU A 231 -11.44 -11.91 -21.81
CA LEU A 231 -12.61 -12.25 -20.99
C LEU A 231 -13.30 -13.51 -21.54
N ARG A 232 -13.41 -13.65 -22.87
CA ARG A 232 -13.92 -14.86 -23.51
C ARG A 232 -13.02 -16.08 -23.26
N ALA A 233 -11.71 -15.90 -23.26
CA ALA A 233 -10.75 -16.99 -23.04
C ALA A 233 -10.71 -17.50 -21.58
N VAL A 234 -11.03 -16.63 -20.62
CA VAL A 234 -11.00 -16.95 -19.18
C VAL A 234 -12.36 -17.48 -18.68
N HIS A 235 -13.46 -17.17 -19.38
CA HIS A 235 -14.79 -17.54 -18.91
C HIS A 235 -14.99 -19.07 -18.86
N PRO A 236 -15.49 -19.64 -17.73
CA PRO A 236 -15.72 -21.08 -17.59
C PRO A 236 -16.65 -21.67 -18.66
N ASP A 237 -17.66 -20.90 -19.11
CA ASP A 237 -18.57 -21.29 -20.20
C ASP A 237 -17.89 -21.53 -21.56
N HIS A 238 -16.60 -21.20 -21.68
CA HIS A 238 -15.78 -21.42 -22.87
C HIS A 238 -14.65 -22.44 -22.66
N GLY A 239 -14.73 -23.26 -21.60
CA GLY A 239 -13.83 -24.41 -21.39
C GLY A 239 -12.53 -24.08 -20.64
N ALA A 240 -12.45 -22.93 -19.99
CA ALA A 240 -11.33 -22.57 -19.12
C ALA A 240 -11.38 -23.33 -17.77
N SER A 241 -10.22 -23.56 -17.16
CA SER A 241 -10.11 -24.07 -15.79
C SER A 241 -10.94 -23.21 -14.84
N VAL A 242 -11.82 -23.85 -14.06
CA VAL A 242 -12.70 -23.18 -13.09
C VAL A 242 -11.87 -22.58 -11.94
N ASP A 243 -10.82 -23.30 -11.55
CA ASP A 243 -9.85 -22.85 -10.56
C ASP A 243 -9.09 -21.65 -11.16
N ASP A 244 -9.22 -20.48 -10.52
CA ASP A 244 -8.68 -19.16 -10.88
C ASP A 244 -9.43 -18.33 -11.94
N ALA A 245 -10.56 -18.80 -12.49
CA ALA A 245 -11.31 -18.02 -13.47
C ALA A 245 -11.78 -16.66 -12.91
N ALA A 246 -12.33 -16.65 -11.69
CA ALA A 246 -12.78 -15.43 -11.02
C ALA A 246 -11.63 -14.44 -10.79
N GLN A 247 -10.47 -14.94 -10.37
CA GLN A 247 -9.27 -14.16 -10.11
C GLN A 247 -8.77 -13.48 -11.39
N ARG A 248 -8.63 -14.26 -12.47
CA ARG A 248 -8.20 -13.74 -13.77
C ARG A 248 -9.18 -12.72 -14.33
N ILE A 249 -10.49 -12.92 -14.15
CA ILE A 249 -11.53 -11.95 -14.55
C ILE A 249 -11.37 -10.63 -13.79
N ALA A 250 -11.07 -10.68 -12.49
CA ALA A 250 -10.84 -9.49 -11.69
C ALA A 250 -9.59 -8.73 -12.18
N GLU A 251 -8.48 -9.42 -12.41
CA GLU A 251 -7.22 -8.83 -12.89
C GLU A 251 -7.38 -8.13 -14.24
N ILE A 252 -8.00 -8.79 -15.24
CA ILE A 252 -8.18 -8.21 -16.57
C ILE A 252 -9.19 -7.03 -16.55
N THR A 253 -10.16 -7.07 -15.63
CA THR A 253 -11.11 -5.97 -15.43
C THR A 253 -10.42 -4.76 -14.81
N GLU A 254 -9.53 -4.98 -13.85
CA GLU A 254 -8.75 -3.92 -13.21
C GLU A 254 -7.71 -3.32 -14.17
N ALA A 255 -7.02 -4.16 -14.93
CA ALA A 255 -6.08 -3.70 -15.96
C ALA A 255 -6.76 -2.78 -17.00
N ARG A 256 -7.97 -3.14 -17.44
CA ARG A 256 -8.79 -2.30 -18.31
C ARG A 256 -9.12 -0.95 -17.66
N ARG A 257 -9.48 -0.94 -16.37
CA ARG A 257 -9.80 0.28 -15.62
C ARG A 257 -8.60 1.21 -15.55
N ILE A 258 -7.41 0.69 -15.25
CA ILE A 258 -6.17 1.46 -15.17
C ILE A 258 -5.88 2.15 -16.52
N LEU A 259 -5.92 1.42 -17.63
CA LEU A 259 -5.58 1.98 -18.94
C LEU A 259 -6.64 2.92 -19.54
N THR A 260 -7.89 2.83 -19.09
CA THR A 260 -9.00 3.62 -19.66
C THR A 260 -9.58 4.67 -18.71
N GLY A 261 -9.21 4.63 -17.43
CA GLY A 261 -9.78 5.46 -16.36
C GLY A 261 -11.26 5.14 -16.06
N ARG A 262 -11.77 3.96 -16.44
CA ARG A 262 -13.20 3.58 -16.37
C ARG A 262 -13.48 2.17 -15.88
#